data_AF-A0A935ZLG4-F1
#
_entry.id   AF-A0A935ZLG4-F1
#
_cell.length_a   1.000
_cell.length_b   1.000
_cell.length_c   1.000
_cell.angle_alpha   90.00
_cell.angle_beta   90.00
_cell.angle_gamma   90.00
#
_symmetry.space_group_name_H-M   'P 1'
#
loop_
_entity.id
_entity.type
_entity.pdbx_description
1 polymer ?
#
loop_
_entity_poly.entity_id
_entity_poly.type
_entity_poly.pdbx_seq_one_letter_code
_entity_poly.pdbx_strand_id
1 'polypeptide(L)'
;MPPRRPSLRPLSSLLRAGSLALAGALLVASVPTTALAAPSKGQIEQLYDEGDKKNSDGDFKGAAEAWGRLLVLLSEEQANRATRESLLLNILDAYMNAYLRIPAADGKKDIAQLREGKTTFELYLKQYHAVYGKDRAISAAVQQKADELTAALAKAEEEAKGPTVVEPTGDGDPKGTDDDKTNVTPINDTPPGTLPPENNGMGLIVGGAVTAGLGLGAIGMLIAGSLIGQTAERDFERADVDASKLCAATSGGCSNLSAEDQMTYDALIQKRDDADKRGGVANAVTIAGAVLTPVLLGAGATMLALGIKRKRAADSARKTVSLAPAFGRGFTGISIAGRF
;
A
#
# COMPACT_ATOMS: atom_id res chain seq x y z
N MET A 1 -78.91 -16.51 -11.52
CA MET A 1 -78.04 -17.71 -11.55
C MET A 1 -76.59 -17.26 -11.42
N PRO A 2 -75.92 -17.49 -10.29
CA PRO A 2 -74.50 -17.14 -10.13
C PRO A 2 -73.56 -18.30 -10.53
N PRO A 3 -72.36 -18.04 -11.08
CA PRO A 3 -71.39 -19.07 -11.40
C PRO A 3 -70.67 -19.59 -10.15
N ARG A 4 -70.55 -20.93 -10.05
CA ARG A 4 -69.87 -21.66 -8.97
C ARG A 4 -68.34 -21.49 -9.08
N ARG A 5 -67.68 -21.19 -7.96
CA ARG A 5 -66.21 -21.23 -7.82
C ARG A 5 -65.72 -22.67 -7.68
N PRO A 6 -64.53 -23.04 -8.22
CA PRO A 6 -63.94 -24.35 -8.00
C PRO A 6 -63.32 -24.47 -6.61
N SER A 7 -63.59 -25.58 -5.92
CA SER A 7 -63.02 -25.94 -4.63
C SER A 7 -61.63 -26.58 -4.78
N LEU A 8 -60.63 -26.02 -4.12
CA LEU A 8 -59.32 -26.67 -3.94
C LEU A 8 -59.40 -27.63 -2.75
N ARG A 9 -59.03 -28.90 -2.98
CA ARG A 9 -58.93 -29.94 -1.94
C ARG A 9 -57.56 -29.89 -1.25
N PRO A 10 -57.47 -30.26 0.04
CA PRO A 10 -56.19 -30.38 0.73
C PRO A 10 -55.54 -31.73 0.40
N LEU A 11 -54.27 -31.73 -0.01
CA LEU A 11 -53.45 -32.95 -0.04
C LEU A 11 -52.52 -32.92 1.18
N SER A 12 -52.89 -33.70 2.20
CA SER A 12 -52.01 -34.10 3.28
C SER A 12 -51.89 -35.62 3.27
N SER A 13 -50.62 -36.08 3.34
CA SER A 13 -50.13 -37.32 3.94
C SER A 13 -50.69 -38.68 3.52
N LEU A 14 -49.84 -39.52 2.93
CA LEU A 14 -49.53 -40.90 3.38
C LEU A 14 -48.65 -41.63 2.35
N LEU A 15 -47.43 -42.00 2.73
CA LEU A 15 -46.87 -43.34 2.49
C LEU A 15 -45.57 -43.51 3.28
N ARG A 16 -45.70 -44.23 4.40
CA ARG A 16 -44.63 -44.92 5.12
C ARG A 16 -44.35 -46.26 4.43
N ALA A 17 -43.16 -46.78 4.74
CA ALA A 17 -42.68 -48.16 4.66
C ALA A 17 -41.85 -48.53 3.42
N GLY A 18 -40.55 -48.70 3.68
CA GLY A 18 -39.54 -49.20 2.76
C GLY A 18 -38.20 -49.35 3.48
N SER A 19 -38.19 -50.10 4.58
CA SER A 19 -36.96 -50.50 5.29
C SER A 19 -36.30 -51.63 4.52
N LEU A 20 -35.16 -51.36 3.88
CA LEU A 20 -34.24 -52.39 3.42
C LEU A 20 -32.82 -51.99 3.84
N ALA A 21 -32.25 -52.87 4.66
CA ALA A 21 -30.97 -52.72 5.30
C ALA A 21 -29.82 -52.67 4.28
N LEU A 22 -28.99 -51.63 4.37
CA LEU A 22 -27.60 -51.69 3.93
C LEU A 22 -26.73 -51.20 5.09
N ALA A 23 -26.41 -52.13 5.98
CA ALA A 23 -25.34 -51.96 6.96
C ALA A 23 -23.99 -52.08 6.23
N GLY A 24 -23.64 -51.04 5.48
CA GLY A 24 -22.27 -50.84 5.01
C GLY A 24 -21.46 -50.25 6.15
N ALA A 25 -20.60 -51.06 6.78
CA ALA A 25 -19.65 -50.62 7.78
C ALA A 25 -18.63 -49.66 7.14
N LEU A 26 -18.99 -48.38 7.06
CA LEU A 26 -18.05 -47.28 6.84
C LEU A 26 -17.30 -47.07 8.16
N LEU A 27 -16.20 -47.80 8.32
CA LEU A 27 -15.12 -47.42 9.23
C LEU A 27 -14.46 -46.14 8.68
N VAL A 28 -15.17 -45.01 8.81
CA VAL A 28 -14.52 -43.71 8.71
C VAL A 28 -13.67 -43.61 9.96
N ALA A 29 -12.37 -43.83 9.81
CA ALA A 29 -11.41 -43.45 10.83
C ALA A 29 -11.66 -41.96 11.11
N SER A 30 -12.28 -41.66 12.25
CA SER A 30 -12.40 -40.31 12.77
C SER A 30 -10.98 -39.84 13.06
N VAL A 31 -10.36 -39.23 12.06
CA VAL A 31 -9.09 -38.54 12.25
C VAL A 31 -9.40 -37.48 13.30
N PRO A 32 -8.83 -37.53 14.51
CA PRO A 32 -9.10 -36.54 15.52
C PRO A 32 -8.70 -35.19 14.93
N THR A 33 -9.69 -34.38 14.59
CA THR A 33 -9.46 -33.00 14.22
C THR A 33 -9.12 -32.32 15.52
N THR A 34 -7.82 -32.21 15.80
CA THR A 34 -7.33 -31.35 16.87
C THR A 34 -7.76 -29.94 16.50
N ALA A 35 -8.88 -29.50 17.07
CA ALA A 35 -9.31 -28.12 16.99
C ALA A 35 -8.24 -27.29 17.71
N LEU A 36 -7.31 -26.75 16.93
CA LEU A 36 -6.38 -25.75 17.43
C LEU A 36 -7.22 -24.60 17.95
N ALA A 37 -7.01 -24.21 19.21
CA ALA A 37 -7.70 -23.07 19.78
C ALA A 37 -7.48 -21.84 18.89
N ALA A 38 -8.54 -21.09 18.63
CA ALA A 38 -8.42 -19.84 17.89
C ALA A 38 -7.39 -18.92 18.60
N PRO A 39 -6.56 -18.18 17.84
CA PRO A 39 -5.56 -17.30 18.44
C PRO A 39 -6.23 -16.30 19.38
N SER A 40 -5.60 -16.07 20.53
CA SER A 40 -6.12 -15.09 21.49
C SER A 40 -5.93 -13.67 20.96
N LYS A 41 -6.84 -12.75 21.35
CA LYS A 41 -6.73 -11.33 21.00
C LYS A 41 -5.36 -10.74 21.39
N GLY A 42 -4.85 -11.10 22.57
CA GLY A 42 -3.53 -10.64 23.03
C GLY A 42 -2.37 -11.13 22.16
N GLN A 43 -2.45 -12.34 21.60
CA GLN A 43 -1.43 -12.84 20.68
C GLN A 43 -1.44 -12.09 19.33
N ILE A 44 -2.64 -11.74 18.84
CA ILE A 44 -2.80 -10.94 17.62
C ILE A 44 -2.19 -9.55 17.81
N GLU A 45 -2.54 -8.87 18.89
CA GLU A 45 -2.00 -7.54 19.25
C GLU A 45 -0.48 -7.59 19.41
N GLN A 46 0.04 -8.59 20.13
CA GLN A 46 1.49 -8.73 20.34
C GLN A 46 2.26 -8.88 19.03
N LEU A 47 1.78 -9.68 18.08
CA LEU A 47 2.46 -9.87 16.79
C LEU A 47 2.38 -8.63 15.90
N TYR A 48 1.26 -7.90 15.98
CA TYR A 48 1.11 -6.63 15.26
C TYR A 48 2.11 -5.60 15.79
N ASP A 49 2.14 -5.41 17.12
CA ASP A 49 3.06 -4.49 17.81
C ASP A 49 4.53 -4.87 17.58
N GLU A 50 4.85 -6.17 17.51
CA GLU A 50 6.20 -6.64 17.16
C GLU A 50 6.59 -6.17 15.76
N GLY A 51 5.71 -6.31 14.78
CA GLY A 51 5.95 -5.85 13.41
C GLY A 51 6.10 -4.33 13.32
N ASP A 52 5.20 -3.58 13.96
CA ASP A 52 5.24 -2.11 14.02
C ASP A 52 6.55 -1.60 14.64
N LYS A 53 6.96 -2.22 15.76
CA LYS A 53 8.20 -1.90 16.44
C LYS A 53 9.40 -2.14 15.53
N LYS A 54 9.51 -3.32 14.91
CA LYS A 54 10.63 -3.65 14.01
C LYS A 54 10.68 -2.74 12.80
N ASN A 55 9.54 -2.41 12.21
CA ASN A 55 9.46 -1.50 11.08
C ASN A 55 9.96 -0.09 11.47
N SER A 56 9.57 0.39 12.66
CA SER A 56 10.01 1.67 13.20
C SER A 56 11.50 1.69 13.54
N ASP A 57 12.04 0.57 14.02
CA ASP A 57 13.46 0.37 14.34
C ASP A 57 14.32 0.18 13.07
N GLY A 58 13.70 0.13 11.87
CA GLY A 58 14.38 -0.05 10.58
C GLY A 58 14.70 -1.51 10.23
N ASP A 59 14.27 -2.46 11.06
CA ASP A 59 14.32 -3.90 10.77
C ASP A 59 13.12 -4.30 9.90
N PHE A 60 13.15 -3.85 8.65
CA PHE A 60 12.06 -4.08 7.70
C PHE A 60 11.84 -5.56 7.41
N LYS A 61 12.92 -6.36 7.33
CA LYS A 61 12.80 -7.81 7.15
C LYS A 61 12.10 -8.45 8.35
N GLY A 62 12.55 -8.17 9.56
CA GLY A 62 11.94 -8.72 10.76
C GLY A 62 10.49 -8.26 10.96
N ALA A 63 10.12 -7.06 10.48
CA ALA A 63 8.75 -6.58 10.45
C ALA A 63 7.85 -7.40 9.51
N ALA A 64 8.31 -7.61 8.27
CA ALA A 64 7.62 -8.45 7.29
C ALA A 64 7.39 -9.87 7.84
N GLU A 65 8.39 -10.45 8.51
CA GLU A 65 8.27 -11.78 9.14
C GLU A 65 7.25 -11.79 10.31
N ALA A 66 7.24 -10.76 11.16
CA ALA A 66 6.31 -10.67 12.29
C ALA A 66 4.85 -10.56 11.82
N TRP A 67 4.57 -9.65 10.89
CA TRP A 67 3.24 -9.55 10.28
C TRP A 67 2.89 -10.77 9.43
N GLY A 68 3.87 -11.42 8.79
CA GLY A 68 3.67 -12.68 8.06
C GLY A 68 3.18 -13.81 8.97
N ARG A 69 3.72 -13.94 10.19
CA ARG A 69 3.20 -14.88 11.19
C ARG A 69 1.76 -14.55 11.57
N LEU A 70 1.43 -13.27 11.73
CA LEU A 70 0.06 -12.84 12.01
C LEU A 70 -0.88 -13.13 10.83
N LEU A 71 -0.45 -12.92 9.59
CA LEU A 71 -1.21 -13.25 8.40
C LEU A 71 -1.53 -14.75 8.35
N VAL A 72 -0.60 -15.63 8.73
CA VAL A 72 -0.86 -17.09 8.80
C VAL A 72 -1.85 -17.46 9.92
N LEU A 73 -1.83 -16.74 11.04
CA LEU A 73 -2.74 -17.00 12.17
C LEU A 73 -4.19 -16.61 11.90
N LEU A 74 -4.41 -15.56 11.12
CA LEU A 74 -5.76 -15.15 10.71
C LEU A 74 -6.25 -16.06 9.58
N SER A 75 -7.31 -16.82 9.79
CA SER A 75 -7.91 -17.64 8.72
C SER A 75 -8.38 -16.76 7.57
N GLU A 76 -8.24 -17.27 6.33
CA GLU A 76 -8.86 -16.63 5.17
C GLU A 76 -10.37 -16.86 5.22
N GLU A 77 -11.09 -15.82 5.64
CA GLU A 77 -12.56 -15.81 5.76
C GLU A 77 -13.07 -14.37 5.71
N GLN A 78 -14.35 -14.20 5.38
CA GLN A 78 -14.95 -12.88 5.14
C GLN A 78 -14.72 -11.90 6.31
N ALA A 79 -14.75 -12.40 7.55
CA ALA A 79 -14.54 -11.61 8.76
C ALA A 79 -13.12 -11.04 8.90
N ASN A 80 -12.12 -11.77 8.38
CA ASN A 80 -10.70 -11.40 8.49
C ASN A 80 -10.16 -10.74 7.20
N ARG A 81 -10.93 -10.76 6.11
CA ARG A 81 -10.50 -10.33 4.78
C ARG A 81 -9.80 -8.97 4.77
N ALA A 82 -10.46 -7.94 5.29
CA ALA A 82 -9.91 -6.58 5.31
C ALA A 82 -8.61 -6.48 6.15
N THR A 83 -8.57 -7.17 7.28
CA THR A 83 -7.38 -7.23 8.15
C THR A 83 -6.22 -7.94 7.46
N ARG A 84 -6.49 -9.07 6.79
CA ARG A 84 -5.48 -9.82 6.04
C ARG A 84 -4.91 -9.02 4.87
N GLU A 85 -5.76 -8.30 4.12
CA GLU A 85 -5.30 -7.39 3.07
C GLU A 85 -4.45 -6.24 3.62
N SER A 86 -4.85 -5.63 4.75
CA SER A 86 -4.05 -4.59 5.40
C SER A 86 -2.69 -5.11 5.88
N LEU A 87 -2.63 -6.31 6.44
CA LEU A 87 -1.37 -6.95 6.85
C LEU A 87 -0.49 -7.24 5.65
N LEU A 88 -1.08 -7.74 4.57
CA LEU A 88 -0.35 -8.00 3.33
C LEU A 88 0.29 -6.72 2.78
N LEU A 89 -0.43 -5.60 2.75
CA LEU A 89 0.14 -4.30 2.35
C LEU A 89 1.37 -3.94 3.19
N ASN A 90 1.30 -4.09 4.51
CA ASN A 90 2.42 -3.82 5.40
C ASN A 90 3.60 -4.75 5.14
N ILE A 91 3.34 -6.05 4.91
CA ILE A 91 4.37 -7.05 4.59
C ILE A 91 5.08 -6.72 3.27
N LEU A 92 4.32 -6.41 2.21
CA LEU A 92 4.90 -6.09 0.91
C LEU A 92 5.73 -4.79 0.97
N ASP A 93 5.24 -3.77 1.66
CA ASP A 93 5.98 -2.51 1.84
C ASP A 93 7.27 -2.71 2.66
N ALA A 94 7.23 -3.55 3.70
CA ALA A 94 8.41 -3.91 4.48
C ALA A 94 9.46 -4.65 3.63
N TYR A 95 9.08 -5.63 2.82
CA TYR A 95 10.01 -6.29 1.90
C TYR A 95 10.64 -5.31 0.88
N MET A 96 9.86 -4.38 0.35
CA MET A 96 10.37 -3.33 -0.55
C MET A 96 11.34 -2.39 0.18
N ASN A 97 11.03 -1.97 1.41
CA ASN A 97 11.92 -1.15 2.22
C ASN A 97 13.20 -1.90 2.61
N ALA A 98 13.12 -3.20 2.91
CA ALA A 98 14.29 -4.03 3.17
C ALA A 98 15.24 -4.05 1.96
N TYR A 99 14.71 -4.30 0.76
CA TYR A 99 15.49 -4.22 -0.49
C TYR A 99 16.15 -2.84 -0.72
N LEU A 100 15.43 -1.75 -0.43
CA LEU A 100 15.89 -0.40 -0.71
C LEU A 100 16.90 0.13 0.31
N ARG A 101 16.80 -0.31 1.58
CA ARG A 101 17.48 0.35 2.71
C ARG A 101 18.47 -0.55 3.44
N ILE A 102 18.32 -1.88 3.35
CA ILE A 102 19.19 -2.83 4.03
C ILE A 102 20.09 -3.49 2.99
N PRO A 103 21.41 -3.20 2.99
CA PRO A 103 22.33 -3.88 2.10
C PRO A 103 22.47 -5.36 2.49
N ALA A 104 22.68 -6.21 1.49
CA ALA A 104 23.11 -7.59 1.65
C ALA A 104 24.52 -7.66 2.26
N ALA A 105 24.94 -8.87 2.61
CA ALA A 105 26.27 -9.12 3.19
C ALA A 105 27.44 -8.68 2.28
N ASP A 106 27.23 -8.62 0.97
CA ASP A 106 28.21 -8.13 -0.02
C ASP A 106 28.16 -6.60 -0.24
N GLY A 107 27.33 -5.89 0.53
CA GLY A 107 27.14 -4.44 0.43
C GLY A 107 26.22 -3.99 -0.71
N LYS A 108 25.69 -4.92 -1.52
CA LYS A 108 24.74 -4.61 -2.61
C LYS A 108 23.29 -4.67 -2.12
N LYS A 109 22.33 -4.32 -2.96
CA LYS A 109 20.91 -4.48 -2.64
C LYS A 109 20.54 -5.96 -2.62
N ASP A 110 19.78 -6.37 -1.62
CA ASP A 110 19.34 -7.77 -1.48
C ASP A 110 18.06 -8.07 -2.28
N ILE A 111 18.22 -8.57 -3.51
CA ILE A 111 17.10 -8.94 -4.39
C ILE A 111 16.23 -10.05 -3.77
N ALA A 112 16.77 -10.86 -2.85
CA ALA A 112 16.01 -11.91 -2.19
C ALA A 112 14.78 -11.35 -1.44
N GLN A 113 14.87 -10.12 -0.91
CA GLN A 113 13.74 -9.47 -0.22
C GLN A 113 12.53 -9.27 -1.15
N LEU A 114 12.76 -8.83 -2.39
CA LEU A 114 11.68 -8.66 -3.38
C LEU A 114 11.07 -10.00 -3.80
N ARG A 115 11.90 -11.05 -3.90
CA ARG A 115 11.45 -12.40 -4.21
C ARG A 115 10.59 -12.98 -3.08
N GLU A 116 11.02 -12.82 -1.82
CA GLU A 116 10.25 -13.24 -0.65
C GLU A 116 8.89 -12.51 -0.57
N GLY A 117 8.86 -11.21 -0.84
CA GLY A 117 7.60 -10.46 -0.95
C GLY A 117 6.66 -11.04 -2.02
N LYS A 118 7.20 -11.37 -3.21
CA LYS A 118 6.41 -11.92 -4.31
C LYS A 118 5.85 -13.30 -3.96
N THR A 119 6.68 -14.17 -3.36
CA THR A 119 6.24 -15.48 -2.86
C THR A 119 5.14 -15.34 -1.80
N THR A 120 5.24 -14.35 -0.90
CA THR A 120 4.22 -14.11 0.12
C THR A 120 2.89 -13.67 -0.51
N PHE A 121 2.93 -12.78 -1.50
CA PHE A 121 1.75 -12.37 -2.26
C PHE A 121 1.09 -13.53 -3.00
N GLU A 122 1.87 -14.36 -3.70
CA GLU A 122 1.37 -15.54 -4.42
C GLU A 122 0.72 -16.56 -3.48
N LEU A 123 1.31 -16.77 -2.29
CA LEU A 123 0.72 -17.63 -1.27
C LEU A 123 -0.61 -17.07 -0.76
N TYR A 124 -0.69 -15.77 -0.52
CA TYR A 124 -1.94 -15.10 -0.16
C TYR A 124 -3.00 -15.29 -1.24
N LEU A 125 -2.70 -15.00 -2.52
CA LEU A 125 -3.65 -15.19 -3.62
C LEU A 125 -4.15 -16.63 -3.71
N LYS A 126 -3.25 -17.62 -3.52
CA LYS A 126 -3.64 -19.02 -3.49
C LYS A 126 -4.67 -19.31 -2.39
N GLN A 127 -4.47 -18.78 -1.20
CA GLN A 127 -5.41 -18.93 -0.07
C GLN A 127 -6.73 -18.19 -0.34
N TYR A 128 -6.64 -16.94 -0.81
CA TYR A 128 -7.79 -16.11 -1.16
C TYR A 128 -8.68 -16.80 -2.20
N HIS A 129 -8.10 -17.28 -3.29
CA HIS A 129 -8.85 -17.97 -4.35
C HIS A 129 -9.42 -19.32 -3.91
N ALA A 130 -8.81 -19.99 -2.93
CA ALA A 130 -9.37 -21.21 -2.38
C ALA A 130 -10.69 -20.96 -1.61
N VAL A 131 -10.86 -19.77 -1.04
CA VAL A 131 -12.03 -19.40 -0.23
C VAL A 131 -13.08 -18.64 -1.04
N TYR A 132 -12.68 -17.67 -1.86
CA TYR A 132 -13.59 -16.78 -2.59
C TYR A 132 -13.72 -17.09 -4.08
N GLY A 133 -12.92 -18.04 -4.60
CA GLY A 133 -12.84 -18.32 -6.03
C GLY A 133 -11.90 -17.35 -6.78
N LYS A 134 -11.65 -17.66 -8.06
CA LYS A 134 -10.75 -16.89 -8.93
C LYS A 134 -11.36 -15.62 -9.49
N ASP A 135 -12.68 -15.57 -9.57
CA ASP A 135 -13.41 -14.43 -10.15
C ASP A 135 -13.54 -13.26 -9.16
N ARG A 136 -13.28 -13.50 -7.87
CA ARG A 136 -13.29 -12.45 -6.85
C ARG A 136 -11.96 -11.71 -6.88
N ALA A 137 -12.02 -10.40 -7.15
CA ALA A 137 -10.87 -9.53 -7.04
C ALA A 137 -10.47 -9.30 -5.56
N ILE A 138 -9.17 -9.11 -5.34
CA ILE A 138 -8.61 -8.49 -4.13
C ILE A 138 -8.78 -6.97 -4.20
N SER A 139 -8.51 -6.26 -3.11
CA SER A 139 -8.54 -4.79 -3.16
C SER A 139 -7.52 -4.21 -4.13
N ALA A 140 -7.89 -3.06 -4.73
CA ALA A 140 -7.04 -2.34 -5.69
C ALA A 140 -5.70 -1.92 -5.07
N ALA A 141 -5.67 -1.59 -3.78
CA ALA A 141 -4.44 -1.23 -3.07
C ALA A 141 -3.44 -2.39 -3.02
N VAL A 142 -3.91 -3.61 -2.74
CA VAL A 142 -3.07 -4.81 -2.74
C VAL A 142 -2.56 -5.10 -4.15
N GLN A 143 -3.43 -5.02 -5.16
CA GLN A 143 -3.04 -5.21 -6.56
C GLN A 143 -1.95 -4.22 -6.98
N GLN A 144 -2.14 -2.92 -6.71
CA GLN A 144 -1.16 -1.89 -7.03
C GLN A 144 0.19 -2.16 -6.35
N LYS A 145 0.18 -2.51 -5.06
CA LYS A 145 1.43 -2.80 -4.32
C LYS A 145 2.14 -4.05 -4.87
N ALA A 146 1.40 -5.06 -5.30
CA ALA A 146 1.96 -6.24 -5.96
C ALA A 146 2.57 -5.92 -7.34
N ASP A 147 1.95 -5.02 -8.10
CA ASP A 147 2.48 -4.53 -9.38
C ASP A 147 3.78 -3.73 -9.17
N GLU A 148 3.80 -2.84 -8.16
CA GLU A 148 5.00 -2.09 -7.74
C GLU A 148 6.16 -3.05 -7.38
N LEU A 149 5.87 -4.07 -6.57
CA LEU A 149 6.83 -5.10 -6.17
C LEU A 149 7.35 -5.89 -7.39
N THR A 150 6.47 -6.28 -8.30
CA THR A 150 6.82 -7.03 -9.51
C THR A 150 7.71 -6.21 -10.43
N ALA A 151 7.39 -4.93 -10.63
CA ALA A 151 8.20 -4.02 -11.42
C ALA A 151 9.58 -3.77 -10.77
N ALA A 152 9.62 -3.60 -9.45
CA ALA A 152 10.87 -3.46 -8.71
C ALA A 152 11.75 -4.71 -8.83
N LEU A 153 11.16 -5.90 -8.72
CA LEU A 153 11.87 -7.18 -8.89
C LEU A 153 12.44 -7.32 -10.30
N ALA A 154 11.62 -7.11 -11.34
CA ALA A 154 12.07 -7.20 -12.73
C ALA A 154 13.24 -6.25 -13.00
N LYS A 155 13.14 -4.99 -12.54
CA LYS A 155 14.23 -4.01 -12.67
C LYS A 155 15.50 -4.47 -11.94
N ALA A 156 15.37 -4.96 -10.70
CA ALA A 156 16.51 -5.42 -9.92
C ALA A 156 17.20 -6.63 -10.56
N GLU A 157 16.43 -7.54 -11.17
CA GLU A 157 16.97 -8.70 -11.87
C GLU A 157 17.69 -8.32 -13.17
N GLU A 158 17.19 -7.35 -13.92
CA GLU A 158 17.91 -6.80 -15.08
C GLU A 158 19.22 -6.11 -14.67
N GLU A 159 19.19 -5.28 -13.62
CA GLU A 159 20.42 -4.64 -13.08
C GLU A 159 21.46 -5.67 -12.60
N ALA A 160 21.01 -6.80 -12.07
CA ALA A 160 21.88 -7.88 -11.58
C ALA A 160 22.56 -8.69 -12.69
N LYS A 161 22.01 -8.72 -13.91
CA LYS A 161 22.64 -9.38 -15.07
C LYS A 161 23.92 -8.67 -15.52
N GLY A 162 24.15 -7.44 -15.03
CA GLY A 162 25.26 -6.59 -15.44
C GLY A 162 25.05 -6.03 -16.85
N PRO A 163 25.94 -5.13 -17.31
CA PRO A 163 25.91 -4.70 -18.70
C PRO A 163 26.11 -5.94 -19.58
N THR A 164 25.12 -6.26 -20.41
CA THR A 164 25.29 -7.20 -21.51
C THR A 164 26.48 -6.67 -22.31
N VAL A 165 27.62 -7.39 -22.26
CA VAL A 165 28.77 -7.05 -23.08
C VAL A 165 28.30 -7.23 -24.52
N VAL A 166 27.87 -6.12 -25.13
CA VAL A 166 27.67 -6.06 -26.57
C VAL A 166 29.08 -6.18 -27.11
N GLU A 167 29.45 -7.39 -27.53
CA GLU A 167 30.68 -7.61 -28.27
C GLU A 167 30.70 -6.57 -29.38
N PRO A 168 31.71 -5.67 -29.43
CA PRO A 168 31.77 -4.70 -30.50
C PRO A 168 31.94 -5.51 -31.78
N THR A 169 30.91 -5.53 -32.63
CA THR A 169 31.05 -5.91 -34.03
C THR A 169 32.01 -4.90 -34.65
N GLY A 170 33.29 -5.25 -34.59
CA GLY A 170 34.35 -4.54 -35.27
C GLY A 170 34.16 -4.70 -36.76
N ASP A 171 33.60 -3.67 -37.38
CA ASP A 171 33.88 -3.30 -38.76
C ASP A 171 33.40 -1.86 -38.96
N GLY A 172 34.36 -0.92 -39.02
CA GLY A 172 34.05 0.50 -39.21
C GLY A 172 35.25 1.40 -39.02
N ASP A 173 36.05 1.49 -40.09
CA ASP A 173 37.21 2.37 -40.29
C ASP A 173 37.17 3.76 -39.62
N PRO A 174 38.30 4.24 -39.08
CA PRO A 174 38.47 5.62 -38.63
C PRO A 174 38.80 6.52 -39.83
N LYS A 175 37.89 7.43 -40.20
CA LYS A 175 38.20 8.59 -41.05
C LYS A 175 37.76 9.86 -40.36
N GLY A 176 38.74 10.67 -39.98
CA GLY A 176 38.57 11.88 -39.20
C GLY A 176 37.93 13.04 -39.94
N THR A 177 37.64 14.10 -39.18
CA THR A 177 37.95 15.49 -39.52
C THR A 177 37.83 16.32 -38.24
N ASP A 178 38.91 17.06 -37.99
CA ASP A 178 38.93 18.22 -37.11
C ASP A 178 37.87 19.23 -37.55
N ASP A 179 37.20 19.88 -36.59
CA ASP A 179 36.90 21.30 -36.70
C ASP A 179 36.59 21.90 -35.32
N ASP A 180 37.59 22.65 -34.86
CA ASP A 180 37.61 23.66 -33.83
C ASP A 180 36.49 24.71 -34.03
N LYS A 181 35.80 25.06 -32.94
CA LYS A 181 35.17 26.37 -32.74
C LYS A 181 34.94 26.64 -31.26
N THR A 182 35.97 27.20 -30.64
CA THR A 182 35.89 27.94 -29.38
C THR A 182 34.96 29.16 -29.53
N ASN A 183 33.85 29.17 -28.80
CA ASN A 183 32.98 30.35 -28.65
C ASN A 183 33.17 30.95 -27.25
N VAL A 184 34.01 31.98 -27.17
CA VAL A 184 34.26 32.76 -25.95
C VAL A 184 33.18 33.83 -25.85
N THR A 185 32.37 33.77 -24.79
CA THR A 185 31.37 34.80 -24.46
C THR A 185 32.02 35.97 -23.69
N PRO A 186 31.59 37.23 -23.90
CA PRO A 186 32.18 38.39 -23.24
C PRO A 186 31.83 38.45 -21.74
N ILE A 187 32.82 38.76 -20.91
CA ILE A 187 32.67 39.05 -19.48
C ILE A 187 31.96 40.41 -19.34
N ASN A 188 30.79 40.41 -18.70
CA ASN A 188 30.01 41.61 -18.44
C ASN A 188 30.22 42.03 -16.98
N ASP A 189 30.93 43.13 -16.77
CA ASP A 189 31.25 43.69 -15.45
C ASP A 189 29.98 44.19 -14.75
N THR A 190 29.51 43.41 -13.77
CA THR A 190 28.38 43.78 -12.92
C THR A 190 28.91 44.44 -11.63
N PRO A 191 28.31 45.55 -11.14
CA PRO A 191 28.73 46.18 -9.88
C PRO A 191 28.63 45.18 -8.71
N PRO A 192 29.39 45.36 -7.61
CA PRO A 192 29.38 44.44 -6.48
C PRO A 192 28.02 44.48 -5.77
N GLY A 193 27.11 43.59 -6.20
CA GLY A 193 25.86 43.33 -5.53
C GLY A 193 26.13 42.71 -4.17
N THR A 194 25.42 43.20 -3.15
CA THR A 194 25.35 42.57 -1.83
C THR A 194 25.07 41.08 -2.00
N LEU A 195 25.98 40.22 -1.55
CA LEU A 195 25.85 38.78 -1.68
C LEU A 195 24.49 38.36 -1.09
N PRO A 196 23.64 37.65 -1.86
CA PRO A 196 22.38 37.15 -1.33
C PRO A 196 22.66 36.29 -0.08
N PRO A 197 21.79 36.32 0.93
CA PRO A 197 22.00 35.59 2.18
C PRO A 197 22.34 34.13 1.88
N GLU A 198 23.46 33.68 2.45
CA GLU A 198 24.03 32.35 2.24
C GLU A 198 22.96 31.28 2.53
N ASN A 199 22.64 30.47 1.51
CA ASN A 199 21.55 29.52 1.58
C ASN A 199 21.96 28.28 2.40
N ASN A 200 21.77 28.38 3.72
CA ASN A 200 22.14 27.38 4.74
C ASN A 200 21.30 26.08 4.74
N GLY A 201 20.46 25.85 3.72
CA GLY A 201 19.64 24.65 3.60
C GLY A 201 18.41 24.61 4.52
N MET A 202 18.19 25.61 5.37
CA MET A 202 17.02 25.67 6.27
C MET A 202 15.70 25.66 5.51
N GLY A 203 15.64 26.32 4.33
CA GLY A 203 14.43 26.32 3.50
C GLY A 203 14.00 24.92 3.04
N LEU A 204 14.96 24.02 2.77
CA LEU A 204 14.68 22.64 2.37
C LEU A 204 14.22 21.77 3.55
N ILE A 205 14.76 22.02 4.75
CA ILE A 205 14.33 21.31 5.97
C ILE A 205 12.90 21.71 6.32
N VAL A 206 12.59 23.02 6.31
CA VAL A 206 11.24 23.54 6.59
C VAL A 206 10.25 23.07 5.53
N GLY A 207 10.59 23.18 4.24
CA GLY A 207 9.76 22.68 3.15
C GLY A 207 9.53 21.17 3.22
N GLY A 208 10.59 20.40 3.52
CA GLY A 208 10.51 18.96 3.71
C GLY A 208 9.61 18.55 4.88
N ALA A 209 9.70 19.24 6.02
CA ALA A 209 8.87 18.98 7.20
C ALA A 209 7.38 19.29 6.96
N VAL A 210 7.06 20.41 6.29
CA VAL A 210 5.67 20.74 5.92
C VAL A 210 5.11 19.72 4.93
N THR A 211 5.89 19.34 3.93
CA THR A 211 5.47 18.37 2.91
C THR A 211 5.27 16.96 3.50
N ALA A 212 6.17 16.53 4.38
CA ALA A 212 6.02 15.28 5.13
C ALA A 212 4.81 15.31 6.07
N GLY A 213 4.57 16.43 6.76
CA GLY A 213 3.38 16.64 7.59
C GLY A 213 2.08 16.54 6.80
N LEU A 214 2.02 17.12 5.59
CA LEU A 214 0.90 16.97 4.67
C LEU A 214 0.75 15.52 4.16
N GLY A 215 1.86 14.82 3.91
CA GLY A 215 1.87 13.40 3.56
C GLY A 215 1.25 12.52 4.65
N LEU A 216 1.52 12.79 5.93
CA LEU A 216 0.86 12.11 7.05
C LEU A 216 -0.64 12.44 7.15
N GLY A 217 -1.03 13.68 6.81
CA GLY A 217 -2.44 14.06 6.70
C GLY A 217 -3.20 13.27 5.64
N ALA A 218 -2.55 12.94 4.52
CA ALA A 218 -3.13 12.12 3.45
C ALA A 218 -3.34 10.65 3.87
N ILE A 219 -2.52 10.11 4.78
CA ILE A 219 -2.75 8.80 5.41
C ILE A 219 -4.02 8.83 6.28
N GLY A 220 -4.26 9.94 6.99
CA GLY A 220 -5.52 10.15 7.72
C GLY A 220 -6.75 10.12 6.80
N MET A 221 -6.63 10.64 5.58
CA MET A 221 -7.70 10.56 4.57
C MET A 221 -7.92 9.15 4.02
N LEU A 222 -6.87 8.34 3.90
CA LEU A 222 -6.97 6.92 3.55
C LEU A 222 -7.76 6.14 4.61
N ILE A 223 -7.43 6.35 5.90
CA ILE A 223 -8.13 5.69 7.01
C ILE A 223 -9.58 6.16 7.09
N ALA A 224 -9.82 7.48 7.07
CA ALA A 224 -11.17 8.04 7.11
C ALA A 224 -12.02 7.60 5.91
N GLY A 225 -11.44 7.61 4.70
CA GLY A 225 -12.09 7.14 3.48
C GLY A 225 -12.49 5.67 3.56
N SER A 226 -11.61 4.81 4.10
CA SER A 226 -11.90 3.38 4.27
C SER A 226 -13.03 3.11 5.27
N LEU A 227 -13.07 3.84 6.39
CA LEU A 227 -14.11 3.70 7.40
C LEU A 227 -15.47 4.15 6.88
N ILE A 228 -15.51 5.30 6.18
CA ILE A 228 -16.73 5.81 5.54
C ILE A 228 -17.21 4.84 4.45
N GLY A 229 -16.29 4.31 3.64
CA GLY A 229 -16.59 3.31 2.61
C GLY A 229 -17.25 2.05 3.17
N GLN A 230 -16.70 1.46 4.25
CA GLN A 230 -17.27 0.26 4.88
C GLN A 230 -18.65 0.49 5.49
N THR A 231 -18.95 1.71 5.96
CA THR A 231 -20.30 2.04 6.43
C THR A 231 -21.27 2.24 5.29
N ALA A 232 -20.82 2.89 4.20
CA ALA A 232 -21.63 3.08 3.00
C ALA A 232 -21.98 1.74 2.33
N GLU A 233 -21.04 0.80 2.24
CA GLU A 233 -21.29 -0.52 1.65
C GLU A 233 -22.29 -1.34 2.48
N ARG A 234 -22.18 -1.31 3.81
CA ARG A 234 -23.17 -1.95 4.70
C ARG A 234 -24.56 -1.32 4.61
N ASP A 235 -24.63 0.00 4.53
CA ASP A 235 -25.90 0.73 4.35
C ASP A 235 -26.53 0.38 2.99
N PHE A 236 -25.71 0.30 1.94
CA PHE A 236 -26.15 -0.09 0.60
C PHE A 236 -26.71 -1.51 0.59
N GLU A 237 -25.96 -2.50 1.08
CA GLU A 237 -26.40 -3.90 1.13
C GLU A 237 -27.70 -4.06 1.94
N ARG A 238 -27.80 -3.35 3.07
CA ARG A 238 -29.00 -3.40 3.91
C ARG A 238 -30.21 -2.83 3.20
N ALA A 239 -30.07 -1.66 2.56
CA ALA A 239 -31.14 -1.03 1.81
C ALA A 239 -31.60 -1.90 0.63
N ASP A 240 -30.67 -2.55 -0.07
CA ASP A 240 -30.98 -3.43 -1.21
C ASP A 240 -31.69 -4.73 -0.78
N VAL A 241 -31.21 -5.35 0.30
CA VAL A 241 -31.85 -6.53 0.89
C VAL A 241 -33.26 -6.21 1.41
N ASP A 242 -33.46 -5.07 2.05
CA ASP A 242 -34.78 -4.68 2.54
C ASP A 242 -35.74 -4.33 1.39
N ALA A 243 -35.25 -3.66 0.33
CA ALA A 243 -36.04 -3.37 -0.86
C ALA A 243 -36.47 -4.66 -1.60
N SER A 244 -35.56 -5.63 -1.74
CA SER A 244 -35.87 -6.91 -2.38
C SER A 244 -36.86 -7.76 -1.57
N LYS A 245 -36.76 -7.76 -0.23
CA LYS A 245 -37.74 -8.42 0.65
C LYS A 245 -39.13 -7.82 0.51
N LEU A 246 -39.23 -6.49 0.45
CA LEU A 246 -40.51 -5.80 0.28
C LEU A 246 -41.18 -6.22 -1.04
N CYS A 247 -40.41 -6.28 -2.12
CA CYS A 247 -40.90 -6.77 -3.40
C CYS A 247 -41.31 -8.24 -3.37
N ALA A 248 -40.53 -9.10 -2.70
CA ALA A 248 -40.82 -10.53 -2.62
C ALA A 248 -42.06 -10.85 -1.75
N ALA A 249 -42.36 -10.02 -0.75
CA ALA A 249 -43.55 -10.16 0.09
C ALA A 249 -44.85 -9.84 -0.67
N THR A 250 -44.76 -9.14 -1.80
CA THR A 250 -45.92 -8.74 -2.62
C THR A 250 -46.15 -9.78 -3.72
N SER A 251 -47.37 -10.34 -3.81
CA SER A 251 -47.70 -11.46 -4.71
C SER A 251 -47.57 -11.15 -6.21
N GLY A 252 -47.31 -9.89 -6.58
CA GLY A 252 -47.05 -9.45 -7.96
C GLY A 252 -45.68 -8.81 -8.16
N GLY A 253 -44.73 -8.99 -7.23
CA GLY A 253 -43.43 -8.33 -7.26
C GLY A 253 -43.50 -6.82 -7.04
N CYS A 254 -42.43 -6.10 -7.42
CA CYS A 254 -42.35 -4.65 -7.22
C CYS A 254 -43.39 -3.83 -8.02
N SER A 255 -44.05 -4.43 -9.03
CA SER A 255 -45.02 -3.72 -9.89
C SER A 255 -46.42 -3.62 -9.30
N ASN A 256 -46.71 -4.31 -8.19
CA ASN A 256 -48.02 -4.34 -7.55
C ASN A 256 -47.97 -3.92 -6.07
N LEU A 257 -47.01 -3.07 -5.70
CA LEU A 257 -46.90 -2.54 -4.35
C LEU A 257 -48.15 -1.69 -4.03
N SER A 258 -48.61 -1.75 -2.79
CA SER A 258 -49.61 -0.80 -2.30
C SER A 258 -49.02 0.62 -2.29
N ALA A 259 -49.86 1.66 -2.25
CA ALA A 259 -49.36 3.04 -2.19
C ALA A 259 -48.45 3.29 -0.96
N GLU A 260 -48.71 2.60 0.16
CA GLU A 260 -47.89 2.67 1.37
C GLU A 260 -46.54 1.95 1.21
N ASP A 261 -46.57 0.72 0.65
CA ASP A 261 -45.33 -0.03 0.38
C ASP A 261 -44.49 0.66 -0.69
N GLN A 262 -45.11 1.33 -1.66
CA GLN A 262 -44.40 2.07 -2.70
C GLN A 262 -43.61 3.25 -2.12
N MET A 263 -44.17 4.00 -1.16
CA MET A 263 -43.41 5.04 -0.45
C MET A 263 -42.23 4.47 0.34
N THR A 264 -42.42 3.29 0.96
CA THR A 264 -41.34 2.62 1.69
C THR A 264 -40.24 2.13 0.75
N TYR A 265 -40.62 1.59 -0.40
CA TYR A 265 -39.70 1.18 -1.45
C TYR A 265 -38.89 2.37 -1.97
N ASP A 266 -39.54 3.48 -2.32
CA ASP A 266 -38.88 4.69 -2.81
C ASP A 266 -37.88 5.24 -1.79
N ALA A 267 -38.22 5.21 -0.49
CA ALA A 267 -37.30 5.62 0.58
C ALA A 267 -36.08 4.68 0.72
N LEU A 268 -36.23 3.37 0.48
CA LEU A 268 -35.12 2.42 0.48
C LEU A 268 -34.22 2.60 -0.74
N ILE A 269 -34.79 2.84 -1.91
CA ILE A 269 -34.02 3.17 -3.13
C ILE A 269 -33.24 4.47 -2.92
N GLN A 270 -33.87 5.50 -2.33
CA GLN A 270 -33.16 6.74 -2.01
C GLN A 270 -31.99 6.50 -1.03
N LYS A 271 -32.19 5.71 0.03
CA LYS A 271 -31.11 5.34 0.97
C LYS A 271 -29.97 4.60 0.28
N ARG A 272 -30.29 3.68 -0.63
CA ARG A 272 -29.31 2.94 -1.42
C ARG A 272 -28.50 3.91 -2.30
N ASP A 273 -29.17 4.81 -3.01
CA ASP A 273 -28.52 5.78 -3.90
C ASP A 273 -27.66 6.79 -3.10
N ASP A 274 -28.08 7.17 -1.90
CA ASP A 274 -27.29 8.03 -1.00
C ASP A 274 -26.09 7.28 -0.40
N ALA A 275 -26.23 5.98 -0.12
CA ALA A 275 -25.11 5.13 0.27
C ALA A 275 -24.09 4.98 -0.87
N ASP A 276 -24.55 4.79 -2.10
CA ASP A 276 -23.69 4.70 -3.29
C ASP A 276 -22.93 6.01 -3.53
N LYS A 277 -23.60 7.17 -3.47
CA LYS A 277 -22.94 8.48 -3.55
C LYS A 277 -21.87 8.67 -2.47
N ARG A 278 -22.16 8.27 -1.22
CA ARG A 278 -21.20 8.32 -0.11
C ARG A 278 -20.02 7.38 -0.35
N GLY A 279 -20.26 6.19 -0.90
CA GLY A 279 -19.22 5.25 -1.32
C GLY A 279 -18.33 5.83 -2.42
N GLY A 280 -18.93 6.51 -3.42
CA GLY A 280 -18.20 7.20 -4.48
C GLY A 280 -17.29 8.32 -3.96
N VAL A 281 -17.79 9.16 -3.03
CA VAL A 281 -16.98 10.20 -2.38
C VAL A 281 -15.86 9.57 -1.55
N ALA A 282 -16.15 8.53 -0.77
CA ALA A 282 -15.15 7.83 0.02
C ALA A 282 -14.04 7.21 -0.85
N ASN A 283 -14.41 6.64 -2.01
CA ASN A 283 -13.45 6.09 -2.95
C ASN A 283 -12.58 7.20 -3.58
N ALA A 284 -13.19 8.33 -3.97
CA ALA A 284 -12.44 9.48 -4.48
C ALA A 284 -11.44 10.03 -3.46
N VAL A 285 -11.83 10.15 -2.18
CA VAL A 285 -10.95 10.58 -1.08
C VAL A 285 -9.82 9.57 -0.83
N THR A 286 -10.15 8.28 -0.86
CA THR A 286 -9.18 7.19 -0.68
C THR A 286 -8.15 7.18 -1.81
N ILE A 287 -8.59 7.29 -3.07
CA ILE A 287 -7.72 7.35 -4.25
C ILE A 287 -6.85 8.62 -4.21
N ALA A 288 -7.44 9.78 -3.89
CA ALA A 288 -6.68 11.01 -3.75
C ALA A 288 -5.60 10.88 -2.67
N GLY A 289 -5.95 10.31 -1.51
CA GLY A 289 -4.99 9.99 -0.44
C GLY A 289 -3.91 9.01 -0.90
N ALA A 290 -4.26 7.94 -1.60
CA ALA A 290 -3.34 6.93 -2.11
C ALA A 290 -2.33 7.48 -3.12
N VAL A 291 -2.74 8.41 -3.99
CA VAL A 291 -1.85 9.04 -4.98
C VAL A 291 -0.98 10.12 -4.34
N LEU A 292 -1.56 10.96 -3.47
CA LEU A 292 -0.83 12.08 -2.86
C LEU A 292 0.19 11.61 -1.81
N THR A 293 -0.12 10.57 -1.05
CA THR A 293 0.75 10.08 0.04
C THR A 293 2.17 9.73 -0.43
N PRO A 294 2.39 8.86 -1.44
CA PRO A 294 3.74 8.50 -1.87
C PRO A 294 4.49 9.68 -2.49
N VAL A 295 3.79 10.56 -3.22
CA VAL A 295 4.40 11.77 -3.82
C VAL A 295 4.88 12.73 -2.73
N LEU A 296 4.03 13.01 -1.73
CA LEU A 296 4.35 13.93 -0.64
C LEU A 296 5.40 13.37 0.31
N LEU A 297 5.33 12.09 0.66
CA LEU A 297 6.35 11.45 1.50
C LEU A 297 7.69 11.36 0.78
N GLY A 298 7.71 11.01 -0.52
CA GLY A 298 8.93 10.96 -1.33
C GLY A 298 9.58 12.33 -1.50
N ALA A 299 8.79 13.35 -1.84
CA ALA A 299 9.27 14.74 -1.95
C ALA A 299 9.74 15.28 -0.58
N GLY A 300 8.99 15.04 0.49
CA GLY A 300 9.35 15.46 1.84
C GLY A 300 10.67 14.86 2.32
N ALA A 301 10.84 13.55 2.15
CA ALA A 301 12.05 12.83 2.56
C ALA A 301 13.29 13.30 1.78
N THR A 302 13.17 13.52 0.46
CA THR A 302 14.28 14.00 -0.36
C THR A 302 14.69 15.44 -0.02
N MET A 303 13.74 16.34 0.19
CA MET A 303 14.04 17.71 0.64
C MET A 303 14.69 17.73 2.02
N LEU A 304 14.21 16.89 2.96
CA LEU A 304 14.80 16.79 4.30
C LEU A 304 16.25 16.29 4.24
N ALA A 305 16.52 15.24 3.45
CA ALA A 305 17.86 14.67 3.29
C ALA A 305 18.84 15.68 2.66
N LEU A 306 18.42 16.38 1.59
CA LEU A 306 19.22 17.42 0.96
C LEU A 306 19.46 18.62 1.89
N GLY A 307 18.44 19.00 2.66
CA GLY A 307 18.53 20.06 3.66
C GLY A 307 19.54 19.75 4.76
N ILE A 308 19.50 18.54 5.33
CA ILE A 308 20.46 18.09 6.35
C ILE A 308 21.88 18.04 5.79
N LYS A 309 22.07 17.54 4.57
CA LYS A 309 23.38 17.48 3.91
C LYS A 309 23.97 18.88 3.70
N ARG A 310 23.18 19.83 3.20
CA ARG A 310 23.61 21.22 3.00
C ARG A 310 23.90 21.93 4.31
N LYS A 311 23.07 21.73 5.34
CA LYS A 311 23.30 22.28 6.67
C LYS A 311 24.64 21.81 7.25
N ARG A 312 24.92 20.50 7.18
CA ARG A 312 26.21 19.94 7.65
C ARG A 312 27.40 20.52 6.87
N ALA A 313 27.28 20.68 5.55
CA ALA A 313 28.35 21.29 4.75
C ALA A 313 28.61 22.75 5.16
N ALA A 314 27.55 23.53 5.40
CA ALA A 314 27.66 24.91 5.87
C ALA A 314 28.25 25.00 7.29
N ASP A 315 27.83 24.12 8.20
CA ASP A 315 28.36 24.06 9.57
C ASP A 315 29.84 23.66 9.58
N SER A 316 30.26 22.74 8.71
CA SER A 316 31.67 22.37 8.54
C SER A 316 32.50 23.52 7.98
N ALA A 317 31.98 24.27 7.00
CA ALA A 317 32.65 25.44 6.44
C ALA A 317 32.85 26.55 7.48
N ARG A 318 31.89 26.72 8.41
CA ARG A 318 31.99 27.68 9.53
C ARG A 318 32.97 27.25 10.61
N LYS A 319 33.25 25.95 10.74
CA LYS A 319 34.20 25.40 11.73
C LYS A 319 35.63 25.27 11.22
N THR A 320 35.91 25.70 9.99
CA THR A 320 37.28 25.67 9.46
C THR A 320 38.11 26.78 10.10
N VAL A 321 38.87 26.41 11.14
CA VAL A 321 40.00 27.20 11.63
C VAL A 321 41.07 27.15 10.55
N SER A 322 41.30 28.25 9.85
CA SER A 322 42.37 28.31 8.84
C SER A 322 43.70 28.62 9.52
N LEU A 323 44.67 27.72 9.35
CA LEU A 323 46.07 27.92 9.69
C LEU A 323 46.79 28.35 8.41
N ALA A 324 47.23 29.60 8.35
CA ALA A 324 48.00 30.11 7.23
C ALA A 324 49.40 30.55 7.71
N PRO A 325 50.49 30.14 7.02
CA PRO A 325 51.82 30.65 7.31
C PRO A 325 51.89 32.14 6.98
N ALA A 326 52.38 32.94 7.92
CA ALA A 326 52.54 34.38 7.76
C ALA A 326 54.02 34.73 7.70
N PHE A 327 54.44 35.33 6.57
CA PHE A 327 55.79 35.83 6.35
C PHE A 327 55.77 37.36 6.30
N GLY A 328 56.48 38.01 7.21
CA GLY A 328 56.66 39.46 7.26
C GLY A 328 58.14 39.82 7.31
N ARG A 329 58.49 41.08 6.99
CA ARG A 329 59.86 41.58 7.12
C ARG A 329 60.28 41.54 8.60
N GLY A 330 61.02 40.50 8.98
CA GLY A 330 61.49 40.25 10.34
C GLY A 330 60.69 39.23 11.16
N PHE A 331 59.70 38.55 10.57
CA PHE A 331 58.90 37.54 11.29
C PHE A 331 58.48 36.38 10.39
N THR A 332 58.63 35.17 10.91
CA THR A 332 58.10 33.94 10.33
C THR A 332 57.29 33.22 11.41
N GLY A 333 56.00 33.01 11.16
CA GLY A 333 55.12 32.31 12.10
C GLY A 333 53.85 31.78 11.46
N ILE A 334 52.98 31.23 12.29
CA ILE A 334 51.69 30.66 11.87
C ILE A 334 50.60 31.59 12.40
N SER A 335 49.71 32.08 11.52
CA SER A 335 48.52 32.81 11.94
C SER A 335 47.32 31.87 11.99
N ILE A 336 46.57 31.95 13.09
CA ILE A 336 45.28 31.29 13.25
C ILE A 336 44.21 32.35 13.00
N ALA A 337 43.47 32.21 11.90
CA ALA A 337 42.32 33.04 11.62
C ALA A 337 41.05 32.18 11.67
N GLY A 338 40.12 32.59 12.51
CA GLY A 338 38.79 31.98 12.66
C GLY A 338 37.77 33.05 13.01
N ARG A 339 36.53 32.87 12.56
CA ARG A 339 35.39 33.63 13.07
C ARG A 339 34.85 32.91 14.31
N PHE A 340 34.97 33.54 15.47
CA PHE A 340 34.38 33.09 16.74
C PHE A 340 32.97 33.67 16.89
#